data_AF-A0A0F3RAU7-F1
#
_entry.id   AF-A0A0F3RAU7-F1
#
_cell.length_a   1.000
_cell.length_b   1.000
_cell.length_c   1.000
_cell.angle_alpha   90.00
_cell.angle_beta   90.00
_cell.angle_gamma   90.00
#
_symmetry.space_group_name_H-M   'P 1'
#
loop_
_entity.id
_entity.type
_entity.pdbx_description
1 polymer ?
#
loop_
_entity_poly.entity_id
_entity_poly.type
_entity_poly.pdbx_seq_one_letter_code
_entity_poly.pdbx_strand_id
1 'polypeptide(L)'
;MEKEITTRIEKALKTVKNLDYITSQSSTGESSITLSFLLSTDIEIALNDVRSKISDITYMFPQDMKAPSVAKLDADSFLSLFISVESDQYSDLELTKIVEDNLQTPLDKLESVGQS
;
A
#
# COMPACT_ATOMS: atom_id res chain seq x y z
N MET A 1 -21.65 2.72 2.88
CA MET A 1 -21.82 2.07 1.55
C MET A 1 -20.44 1.78 0.94
N GLU A 2 -19.59 2.80 0.92
CA GLU A 2 -18.18 2.85 0.54
C GLU A 2 -17.37 1.69 1.12
N LYS A 3 -17.46 1.45 2.44
CA LYS A 3 -16.75 0.34 3.10
C LYS A 3 -17.18 -1.03 2.55
N GLU A 4 -18.45 -1.22 2.22
CA GLU A 4 -18.94 -2.48 1.65
C GLU A 4 -18.43 -2.70 0.22
N ILE A 5 -18.44 -1.65 -0.61
CA ILE A 5 -17.86 -1.69 -1.96
C ILE A 5 -16.36 -1.96 -1.88
N THR A 6 -15.65 -1.29 -0.97
CA THR A 6 -14.21 -1.48 -0.74
C THR A 6 -13.91 -2.93 -0.39
N THR A 7 -14.64 -3.51 0.57
CA THR A 7 -14.49 -4.93 0.95
C THR A 7 -14.80 -5.89 -0.20
N ARG A 8 -15.76 -5.57 -1.07
CA ARG A 8 -16.06 -6.40 -2.26
C ARG A 8 -14.91 -6.36 -3.27
N ILE A 9 -14.36 -5.16 -3.53
CA ILE A 9 -13.21 -4.99 -4.42
C ILE A 9 -11.99 -5.72 -3.85
N GLU A 10 -11.67 -5.53 -2.57
CA GLU A 10 -10.57 -6.25 -1.91
C GLU A 10 -10.68 -7.76 -2.05
N LYS A 11 -11.87 -8.33 -1.84
CA LYS A 11 -12.10 -9.77 -1.97
C LYS A 11 -11.83 -10.27 -3.39
N ALA A 12 -12.20 -9.51 -4.41
CA ALA A 12 -11.91 -9.87 -5.79
C ALA A 12 -10.40 -9.79 -6.09
N LEU A 13 -9.74 -8.73 -5.61
CA LEU A 13 -8.33 -8.46 -5.86
C LEU A 13 -7.38 -9.42 -5.13
N LYS A 14 -7.81 -10.05 -4.03
CA LYS A 14 -7.06 -11.12 -3.35
C LYS A 14 -6.75 -12.34 -4.23
N THR A 15 -7.42 -12.48 -5.38
CA THR A 15 -7.19 -13.58 -6.33
C THR A 15 -6.13 -13.26 -7.39
N VAL A 16 -5.62 -12.02 -7.40
CA VAL A 16 -4.55 -11.61 -8.32
C VAL A 16 -3.24 -12.30 -7.90
N LYS A 17 -2.47 -12.74 -8.89
CA LYS A 17 -1.21 -13.47 -8.65
C LYS A 17 -0.13 -12.54 -8.11
N ASN A 18 0.80 -13.12 -7.34
CA ASN A 18 1.97 -12.44 -6.78
C ASN A 18 1.65 -11.20 -5.94
N LEU A 19 0.42 -11.11 -5.43
CA LEU A 19 0.04 -10.11 -4.43
C LEU A 19 0.72 -10.46 -3.11
N ASP A 20 1.48 -9.51 -2.57
CA ASP A 20 2.15 -9.61 -1.28
C ASP A 20 1.20 -9.15 -0.18
N TYR A 21 0.74 -7.90 -0.25
CA TYR A 21 -0.24 -7.36 0.67
C TYR A 21 -1.19 -6.35 0.03
N ILE A 22 -2.33 -6.14 0.68
CA ILE A 22 -3.37 -5.19 0.30
C ILE A 22 -3.64 -4.25 1.47
N THR A 23 -3.66 -2.95 1.20
CA THR A 23 -4.10 -1.94 2.15
C THR A 23 -5.27 -1.17 1.56
N SER A 24 -6.14 -0.68 2.42
CA SER A 24 -7.30 0.11 2.00
C SER A 24 -7.60 1.21 3.00
N GLN A 25 -8.12 2.30 2.46
CA GLN A 25 -8.59 3.43 3.24
C GLN A 25 -9.88 3.94 2.62
N SER A 26 -10.89 4.18 3.46
CA SER A 26 -12.17 4.71 3.03
C SER A 26 -12.51 5.96 3.83
N SER A 27 -12.94 6.99 3.13
CA SER A 27 -13.47 8.24 3.66
C SER A 27 -14.85 8.50 3.05
N THR A 28 -15.53 9.55 3.48
CA THR A 28 -16.87 9.87 2.97
C THR A 28 -16.80 10.16 1.47
N GLY A 29 -17.44 9.30 0.66
CA GLY A 29 -17.50 9.44 -0.79
C GLY A 29 -16.25 8.98 -1.56
N GLU A 30 -15.21 8.48 -0.88
CA GLU A 30 -13.96 8.04 -1.53
C GLU A 30 -13.39 6.79 -0.86
N SER A 31 -12.86 5.88 -1.67
CA SER A 31 -12.14 4.69 -1.22
C SER A 31 -10.91 4.47 -2.07
N SER A 32 -9.78 4.25 -1.42
CA SER A 32 -8.50 3.95 -2.03
C SER A 32 -8.03 2.57 -1.60
N ILE A 33 -7.58 1.76 -2.56
CA ILE A 33 -7.05 0.42 -2.33
C ILE A 33 -5.66 0.37 -2.97
N THR A 34 -4.66 0.01 -2.19
CA THR A 34 -3.28 -0.16 -2.65
C THR A 34 -2.92 -1.63 -2.64
N LEU A 35 -2.39 -2.11 -3.76
CA LEU A 35 -1.92 -3.47 -3.94
C LEU A 35 -0.39 -3.46 -4.04
N SER A 36 0.26 -4.24 -3.18
CA SER A 36 1.70 -4.44 -3.23
C SER A 36 2.00 -5.83 -3.75
N PHE A 37 2.90 -5.91 -4.72
CA PHE A 37 3.27 -7.14 -5.41
C PHE A 37 4.70 -7.56 -5.05
N LEU A 38 4.99 -8.85 -5.22
CA LEU A 38 6.35 -9.38 -5.08
C LEU A 38 7.29 -8.71 -6.09
N LEU A 39 8.56 -8.50 -5.70
CA LEU A 39 9.58 -7.81 -6.52
C LEU A 39 9.80 -8.41 -7.91
N SER A 40 9.52 -9.70 -8.10
CA SER A 40 9.63 -10.40 -9.38
C SER A 40 8.42 -10.22 -10.30
N THR A 41 7.42 -9.44 -9.90
CA THR A 41 6.17 -9.26 -10.63
C THR A 41 6.29 -8.22 -11.73
N ASP A 42 5.85 -8.58 -12.93
CA ASP A 42 5.63 -7.60 -13.99
C ASP A 42 4.38 -6.76 -13.67
N ILE A 43 4.60 -5.48 -13.37
CA ILE A 43 3.54 -4.56 -12.96
C ILE A 43 2.54 -4.27 -14.08
N GLU A 44 2.95 -4.32 -15.35
CA GLU A 44 2.01 -4.11 -16.47
C GLU A 44 1.03 -5.29 -16.59
N ILE A 45 1.53 -6.52 -16.38
CA ILE A 45 0.67 -7.71 -16.34
C ILE A 45 -0.26 -7.63 -15.12
N ALA A 46 0.27 -7.30 -13.95
CA ALA A 46 -0.53 -7.17 -12.73
C ALA A 46 -1.63 -6.09 -12.86
N LEU A 47 -1.32 -4.95 -13.48
CA LEU A 47 -2.28 -3.88 -13.74
C LEU A 47 -3.44 -4.35 -14.62
N ASN A 48 -3.14 -5.12 -15.67
CA ASN A 48 -4.16 -5.70 -16.55
C ASN A 48 -5.04 -6.73 -15.82
N ASP A 49 -4.43 -7.60 -15.00
CA ASP A 49 -5.17 -8.56 -14.17
C ASP A 49 -6.11 -7.85 -13.19
N VAL A 50 -5.64 -6.78 -12.53
CA VAL A 50 -6.44 -5.97 -11.60
C VAL A 50 -7.63 -5.32 -12.32
N ARG A 51 -7.40 -4.71 -13.50
CA ARG A 51 -8.48 -4.12 -14.32
C ARG A 51 -9.52 -5.17 -14.71
N SER A 52 -9.07 -6.35 -15.12
CA SER A 52 -9.93 -7.47 -15.48
C SER A 52 -10.80 -7.91 -14.28
N LYS A 53 -10.18 -8.11 -13.12
CA LYS A 53 -10.90 -8.49 -11.87
C LYS A 53 -11.93 -7.46 -11.42
N ILE A 54 -11.63 -6.19 -11.59
CA ILE A 54 -12.59 -5.11 -11.28
C ILE A 54 -13.73 -5.10 -12.29
N SER A 55 -13.44 -5.28 -13.58
CA SER A 55 -14.46 -5.40 -14.62
C SER A 55 -15.43 -6.55 -14.34
N ASP A 56 -14.91 -7.70 -13.90
CA ASP A 56 -15.72 -8.87 -13.53
C ASP A 56 -16.74 -8.57 -12.43
N ILE A 57 -16.48 -7.63 -11.53
CA ILE A 57 -17.35 -7.33 -10.39
C ILE A 57 -18.16 -6.04 -10.55
N THR A 58 -17.97 -5.33 -11.66
CA THR A 58 -18.58 -4.00 -11.87
C THR A 58 -20.11 -4.06 -11.91
N TYR A 59 -20.69 -5.17 -12.35
CA TYR A 59 -22.15 -5.37 -12.35
C TYR A 59 -22.77 -5.40 -10.94
N MET A 60 -21.95 -5.60 -9.90
CA MET A 60 -22.41 -5.59 -8.50
C MET A 60 -22.37 -4.20 -7.87
N PHE A 61 -21.89 -3.18 -8.60
CA PHE A 61 -21.80 -1.82 -8.09
C PHE A 61 -23.12 -1.06 -8.26
N PRO A 62 -23.39 -0.07 -7.38
CA PRO A 62 -24.50 0.85 -7.56
C PRO A 62 -24.42 1.60 -8.90
N GLN A 63 -25.58 1.83 -9.53
CA GLN A 63 -25.68 2.48 -10.85
C GLN A 63 -25.19 3.93 -10.87
N ASP A 64 -25.21 4.59 -9.72
CA ASP A 64 -24.79 5.97 -9.48
C ASP A 64 -23.30 6.08 -9.09
N MET A 65 -22.59 4.96 -8.99
CA MET A 65 -21.17 4.94 -8.65
C MET A 65 -20.29 5.25 -9.87
N LYS A 66 -19.28 6.11 -9.67
CA LYS A 66 -18.22 6.29 -10.68
C LYS A 66 -17.40 5.00 -10.79
N ALA A 67 -17.01 4.66 -12.03
CA ALA A 67 -16.10 3.55 -12.25
C ALA A 67 -14.77 3.77 -11.50
N PRO A 68 -14.24 2.75 -10.80
CA PRO A 68 -12.95 2.84 -10.15
C PRO A 68 -11.84 3.05 -11.19
N SER A 69 -10.89 3.93 -10.87
CA SER A 69 -9.68 4.11 -11.67
C SER A 69 -8.57 3.19 -11.15
N VAL A 70 -7.76 2.65 -12.06
CA VAL A 70 -6.62 1.79 -11.74
C VAL A 70 -5.37 2.36 -12.40
N ALA A 71 -4.41 2.74 -11.58
CA ALA A 71 -3.14 3.30 -12.00
C ALA A 71 -1.98 2.62 -11.27
N LYS A 72 -0.81 2.63 -11.91
CA LYS A 72 0.45 2.33 -11.26
C LYS A 72 0.81 3.51 -10.34
N LEU A 73 1.22 3.20 -9.12
CA LEU A 73 1.87 4.16 -8.24
C LEU A 73 3.38 4.09 -8.44
N ASP A 74 4.02 5.25 -8.61
CA ASP A 74 5.47 5.35 -8.59
C ASP A 74 5.95 5.41 -7.14
N ALA A 75 6.86 4.48 -6.79
CA ALA A 75 7.24 4.15 -5.41
C ALA A 75 7.92 5.29 -4.64
N ASP A 76 8.39 6.34 -5.33
CA ASP A 76 9.00 7.53 -4.73
C ASP A 76 8.03 8.32 -3.82
N SER A 77 6.75 7.96 -3.79
CA SER A 77 5.70 8.77 -3.18
C SER A 77 5.18 8.27 -1.82
N PHE A 78 5.53 7.06 -1.36
CA PHE A 78 4.77 6.41 -0.26
C PHE A 78 5.54 5.52 0.73
N LEU A 79 6.86 5.57 0.82
CA LEU A 79 7.55 4.74 1.82
C LEU A 79 7.36 5.32 3.24
N SER A 80 6.37 4.84 3.97
CA SER A 80 6.24 5.03 5.42
C SER A 80 6.59 3.73 6.12
N LEU A 81 7.80 3.65 6.67
CA LEU A 81 8.27 2.49 7.44
C LEU A 81 7.95 2.69 8.93
N PHE A 82 7.14 1.80 9.51
CA PHE A 82 6.87 1.79 10.95
C PHE A 82 7.75 0.73 11.63
N ILE A 83 8.61 1.16 12.55
CA ILE A 83 9.49 0.29 13.34
C ILE A 83 9.13 0.47 14.82
N SER A 84 8.80 -0.63 15.50
CA SER A 84 8.63 -0.65 16.96
C SER A 84 9.88 -1.26 17.60
N VAL A 85 10.42 -0.59 18.62
CA VAL A 85 11.61 -1.02 19.35
C VAL A 85 11.28 -1.10 20.83
N GLU A 86 11.65 -2.21 21.47
CA GLU A 86 11.44 -2.48 22.89
C GLU A 86 12.74 -3.01 23.50
N SER A 87 13.02 -2.65 24.75
CA SER A 87 14.15 -3.19 25.50
C SER A 87 13.89 -3.20 27.00
N ASP A 88 14.27 -4.28 27.67
CA ASP A 88 14.24 -4.39 29.12
C ASP A 88 15.44 -3.72 29.82
N GLN A 89 16.43 -3.24 29.03
CA GLN A 89 17.70 -2.71 29.54
C GLN A 89 17.82 -1.19 29.39
N TYR A 90 17.11 -0.59 28.45
CA TYR A 90 17.19 0.83 28.13
C TYR A 90 15.82 1.48 28.34
N SER A 91 15.84 2.70 28.91
CA SER A 91 14.63 3.51 29.01
C SER A 91 14.14 3.99 27.63
N ASP A 92 12.86 4.34 27.51
CA ASP A 92 12.26 4.85 26.27
C ASP A 92 13.05 6.01 25.66
N LEU A 93 13.60 6.90 26.51
CA LEU A 93 14.41 8.03 26.06
C LEU A 93 15.76 7.60 25.47
N GLU A 94 16.38 6.58 26.05
CA GLU A 94 17.64 6.02 25.54
C GLU A 94 17.41 5.25 24.25
N LEU A 95 16.31 4.50 24.17
CA LEU A 95 15.90 3.81 22.94
C LEU A 95 15.60 4.80 21.81
N THR A 96 14.92 5.91 22.11
CA THR A 96 14.66 6.97 21.12
C THR A 96 15.96 7.47 20.52
N LYS A 97 16.95 7.81 21.35
CA LYS A 97 18.27 8.27 20.88
C LYS A 97 19.01 7.21 20.08
N ILE A 98 18.99 5.95 20.52
CA ILE A 98 19.64 4.84 19.79
C ILE A 98 19.00 4.67 18.41
N VAL A 99 17.68 4.78 18.30
CA VAL A 99 16.93 4.68 17.04
C VAL A 99 17.25 5.88 16.12
N GLU A 100 17.28 7.10 16.64
CA GLU A 100 17.63 8.31 15.87
C GLU A 100 19.06 8.23 15.31
N ASP A 101 20.03 7.84 16.14
CA ASP A 101 21.45 7.81 15.76
C ASP A 101 21.78 6.65 14.81
N ASN A 102 21.17 5.47 15.02
CA ASN A 102 21.57 4.24 14.31
C ASN A 102 20.61 3.82 13.18
N LEU A 103 19.36 4.28 13.18
CA LEU A 103 18.36 3.90 12.16
C LEU A 103 17.95 5.09 11.28
N GLN A 104 17.59 6.25 11.86
CA GLN A 104 17.18 7.40 11.04
C GLN A 104 18.35 7.98 10.24
N THR A 105 19.48 8.27 10.89
CA THR A 105 20.62 8.93 10.24
C THR A 105 21.18 8.17 9.03
N PRO A 106 21.30 6.83 9.04
CA PRO A 106 21.71 6.07 7.85
C PRO A 106 20.64 5.98 6.76
N LEU A 107 19.35 5.91 7.12
CA LEU A 107 18.24 5.85 6.15
C LEU A 107 18.14 7.16 5.35
N ASP A 108 18.21 8.31 6.02
CA ASP A 108 18.19 9.63 5.36
C ASP A 108 19.34 9.79 4.35
N LYS A 109 20.51 9.21 4.65
CA LYS A 109 21.65 9.21 3.73
C LYS A 109 21.44 8.33 2.50
N LEU A 110 20.72 7.21 2.63
CA LEU A 110 20.39 6.34 1.50
C LEU A 110 19.39 7.00 0.55
N GLU A 111 18.37 7.68 1.08
CA GLU A 111 17.41 8.45 0.26
C GLU A 111 18.10 9.57 -0.52
N SER A 112 19.08 10.25 0.08
CA SER A 112 19.83 11.32 -0.58
C SER A 112 20.71 10.85 -1.75
N VAL A 113 21.14 9.57 -1.79
CA VAL A 113 22.03 9.04 -2.85
C VAL A 113 21.24 8.61 -4.10
N GLY A 114 19.92 8.44 -4.00
CA GLY A 114 19.04 8.15 -5.13
C GLY A 114 18.63 9.38 -5.96
N GLN A 115 18.91 10.60 -5.49
CA GLN A 115 18.53 11.86 -6.17
C GLN A 115 19.68 12.57 -6.90
N SER A 116 20.77 11.87 -7.28
CA SER A 116 21.89 12.45 -8.03
C SER A 116 22.10 11.82 -9.40
#